data_AF-T0ZBS2-F1
#
_entry.id   AF-T0ZBS2-F1
#
_cell.length_a   1.000
_cell.length_b   1.000
_cell.length_c   1.000
_cell.angle_alpha   90.00
_cell.angle_beta   90.00
_cell.angle_gamma   90.00
#
_symmetry.space_group_name_H-M   'P 1'
#
loop_
_entity.id
_entity.type
_entity.pdbx_description
1 polymer ?
#
loop_
_entity_poly.entity_id
_entity_poly.type
_entity_poly.pdbx_seq_one_letter_code
_entity_poly.pdbx_strand_id
1 'polypeptide(L)'
;MKSADITNDILKSLGEIKAGVVAEDRGTVLQSGDGIIRLSGLGGAMAGEILEIVKGGKALVLNLEENEVGAALLESDEGVVAGDEVRTTGKVMEVPVGPELIGRVVNA
;
A
#
# COMPACT_ATOMS: atom_id res chain seq x y z
N MET A 1 15.60 7.24 -29.36
CA MET A 1 15.80 7.31 -27.90
C MET A 1 17.16 6.73 -27.58
N LYS A 2 18.09 7.52 -27.03
CA LYS A 2 19.47 7.11 -26.79
C LYS A 2 19.54 6.33 -25.47
N SER A 3 20.26 5.21 -25.45
CA SER A 3 20.48 4.38 -24.26
C SER A 3 21.09 5.15 -23.08
N ALA A 4 21.73 6.30 -23.32
CA ALA A 4 22.35 7.14 -22.29
C ALA A 4 21.34 7.93 -21.44
N ASP A 5 20.13 8.20 -21.95
CA ASP A 5 19.12 8.97 -21.22
C ASP A 5 18.52 8.12 -20.08
N ILE A 6 18.23 6.85 -20.35
CA ILE A 6 17.67 5.89 -19.37
C ILE A 6 18.66 5.66 -18.21
N THR A 7 19.95 5.54 -18.51
CA THR A 7 20.98 5.33 -17.47
C THR A 7 21.10 6.55 -16.55
N ASN A 8 21.01 7.76 -17.09
CA ASN A 8 21.06 8.99 -16.29
C ASN A 8 19.82 9.15 -15.40
N ASP A 9 18.62 8.82 -15.90
CA ASP A 9 17.38 8.92 -15.12
C ASP A 9 17.36 7.96 -13.91
N ILE A 10 17.88 6.74 -14.08
CA ILE A 10 18.01 5.76 -12.98
C ILE A 10 19.03 6.24 -11.95
N LEU A 11 20.20 6.72 -12.39
CA LEU A 11 21.24 7.24 -11.49
C LEU A 11 20.74 8.43 -10.66
N LYS A 12 19.94 9.30 -11.27
CA LYS A 12 19.35 10.46 -10.60
C LYS A 12 18.36 10.05 -9.52
N SER A 13 17.51 9.05 -9.80
CA SER A 13 16.54 8.50 -8.84
C SER A 13 17.23 7.84 -7.63
N LEU A 14 18.40 7.20 -7.82
CA LEU A 14 19.17 6.63 -6.70
C LEU A 14 19.78 7.69 -5.78
N GLY A 15 20.17 8.85 -6.32
CA GLY A 15 20.82 9.91 -5.55
C GLY A 15 19.89 10.60 -4.54
N GLU A 16 18.57 10.48 -4.71
CA GLU A 16 17.56 11.16 -3.89
C GLU A 16 16.97 10.29 -2.76
N ILE A 17 17.48 9.07 -2.56
CA ILE A 17 16.97 8.16 -1.52
C ILE A 17 17.29 8.73 -0.13
N LYS A 18 16.28 9.33 0.51
CA LYS A 18 16.34 9.75 1.92
C LYS A 18 16.06 8.53 2.80
N ALA A 19 17.11 8.00 3.44
CA ALA A 19 16.99 6.99 4.48
C ALA A 19 16.40 7.62 5.75
N GLY A 20 15.07 7.71 5.81
CA GLY A 20 14.32 8.09 7.00
C GLY A 20 13.81 6.85 7.73
N VAL A 21 13.83 6.86 9.07
CA VAL A 21 13.13 5.86 9.87
C VAL A 21 11.65 6.22 9.85
N VAL A 22 10.84 5.44 9.14
CA VAL A 22 9.38 5.56 9.16
C VAL A 22 8.86 4.65 10.27
N ALA A 23 7.99 5.17 11.13
CA ALA A 23 7.30 4.34 12.12
C ALA A 23 6.25 3.50 11.39
N GLU A 24 6.59 2.25 11.10
CA GLU A 24 5.69 1.27 10.52
C GLU A 24 5.16 0.35 11.62
N ASP A 25 3.86 0.34 11.80
CA ASP A 25 3.18 -0.64 12.62
C ASP A 25 2.86 -1.89 11.79
N ARG A 26 2.96 -3.07 12.44
CA ARG A 26 2.80 -4.37 11.78
C ARG A 26 1.61 -5.13 12.32
N GLY A 27 0.94 -5.84 11.44
CA GLY A 27 -0.16 -6.74 11.76
C GLY A 27 -0.11 -8.04 10.98
N THR A 28 -1.07 -8.90 11.26
CA THR A 28 -1.21 -10.20 10.59
C THR A 28 -2.62 -10.41 10.09
N VAL A 29 -2.75 -11.05 8.92
CA VAL A 29 -4.04 -11.44 8.36
C VAL A 29 -4.64 -12.58 9.20
N LEU A 30 -5.84 -12.37 9.75
CA LEU A 30 -6.63 -13.40 10.42
C LEU A 30 -7.45 -14.19 9.40
N GLN A 31 -8.09 -13.49 8.47
CA GLN A 31 -8.97 -14.06 7.46
C GLN A 31 -8.96 -13.21 6.19
N SER A 32 -9.04 -13.86 5.04
CA SER A 32 -9.32 -13.26 3.74
C SER A 32 -10.56 -13.91 3.10
N GLY A 33 -11.38 -13.12 2.41
CA GLY A 33 -12.52 -13.61 1.64
C GLY A 33 -13.27 -12.49 0.93
N ASP A 34 -13.69 -12.74 -0.32
CA ASP A 34 -14.46 -11.81 -1.17
C ASP A 34 -13.85 -10.39 -1.24
N GLY A 35 -12.51 -10.29 -1.28
CA GLY A 35 -11.79 -9.01 -1.32
C GLY A 35 -11.78 -8.24 0.01
N ILE A 36 -12.26 -8.83 1.10
CA ILE A 36 -12.20 -8.27 2.46
C ILE A 36 -11.20 -9.09 3.29
N ILE A 37 -10.37 -8.38 4.06
CA ILE A 37 -9.42 -8.97 4.99
C ILE A 37 -9.66 -8.47 6.42
N ARG A 38 -9.54 -9.38 7.38
CA ARG A 38 -9.50 -9.07 8.80
C ARG A 38 -8.06 -9.17 9.28
N LEU A 39 -7.60 -8.14 9.95
CA LEU A 39 -6.22 -8.00 10.41
C LEU A 39 -6.20 -7.90 11.92
N SER A 40 -5.17 -8.49 12.54
CA SER A 40 -4.87 -8.30 13.96
C SER A 40 -3.64 -7.40 14.11
N GLY A 41 -3.63 -6.59 15.17
CA GLY A 41 -2.58 -5.59 15.40
C GLY A 41 -2.90 -4.26 14.71
N LEU A 42 -1.87 -3.58 14.21
CA LEU A 42 -1.99 -2.27 13.55
C LEU A 42 -2.62 -1.19 14.46
N GLY A 43 -2.14 -1.07 15.71
CA GLY A 43 -2.65 -0.09 16.67
C GLY A 43 -2.49 1.37 16.22
N GLY A 44 -1.56 1.62 15.29
CA GLY A 44 -1.35 2.92 14.65
C GLY A 44 -2.14 3.15 13.36
N ALA A 45 -2.95 2.20 12.88
CA ALA A 45 -3.67 2.35 11.62
C ALA A 45 -4.77 3.42 11.70
N MET A 46 -4.90 4.19 10.63
CA MET A 46 -5.93 5.21 10.46
C MET A 46 -7.06 4.72 9.53
N ALA A 47 -8.28 5.17 9.77
CA ALA A 47 -9.40 4.89 8.86
C ALA A 47 -9.14 5.55 7.49
N GLY A 48 -9.33 4.81 6.40
CA GLY A 48 -9.00 5.28 5.05
C GLY A 48 -7.51 5.27 4.69
N GLU A 49 -6.67 4.66 5.52
CA GLU A 49 -5.25 4.45 5.23
C GLU A 49 -5.04 3.30 4.23
N ILE A 50 -3.99 3.41 3.42
CA ILE A 50 -3.52 2.28 2.62
C ILE A 50 -2.56 1.44 3.45
N LEU A 51 -2.82 0.14 3.49
CA LEU A 51 -1.94 -0.88 4.05
C LEU A 51 -1.21 -1.62 2.93
N GLU A 52 0.03 -1.99 3.20
CA GLU A 52 0.85 -2.80 2.30
C GLU A 52 0.99 -4.22 2.83
N ILE A 53 0.69 -5.21 1.99
CA ILE A 53 0.85 -6.62 2.30
C ILE A 53 2.24 -7.03 1.86
N VAL A 54 3.02 -7.68 2.74
CA VAL A 54 4.44 -8.00 2.47
C VAL A 54 4.62 -8.89 1.24
N LYS A 55 3.66 -9.76 0.95
CA LYS A 55 3.66 -10.62 -0.25
C LYS A 55 3.29 -9.89 -1.55
N GLY A 56 2.93 -8.62 -1.48
CA GLY A 56 2.31 -7.88 -2.58
C GLY A 56 0.81 -7.72 -2.35
N GLY A 57 0.25 -6.63 -2.85
CA GLY A 57 -1.12 -6.24 -2.57
C GLY A 57 -1.20 -4.98 -1.71
N LYS A 58 -2.20 -4.16 -2.00
CA LYS A 58 -2.61 -3.02 -1.18
C LYS A 58 -4.01 -3.26 -0.63
N ALA A 59 -4.25 -2.79 0.58
CA ALA A 59 -5.57 -2.82 1.20
C ALA A 59 -5.94 -1.44 1.74
N LEU A 60 -7.22 -1.10 1.71
CA LEU A 60 -7.77 0.12 2.27
C LEU A 60 -8.43 -0.18 3.60
N VAL A 61 -8.03 0.51 4.67
CA VAL A 61 -8.67 0.39 5.98
C VAL A 61 -10.09 0.97 5.90
N LEU A 62 -11.08 0.13 6.21
CA LEU A 62 -12.49 0.51 6.27
C LEU A 62 -12.96 0.68 7.71
N ASN A 63 -12.68 -0.30 8.56
CA ASN A 63 -13.17 -0.37 9.93
C ASN A 63 -12.01 -0.58 10.90
N LEU A 64 -12.05 0.14 12.02
CA LEU A 64 -11.16 -0.03 13.17
C LEU A 64 -12.00 -0.54 14.34
N GLU A 65 -11.82 -1.79 14.74
CA GLU A 65 -12.40 -2.36 15.94
C GLU A 65 -11.34 -2.40 17.07
N GLU A 66 -11.72 -2.72 18.31
CA GLU A 66 -10.78 -2.71 19.45
C GLU A 66 -9.60 -3.68 19.29
N ASN A 67 -9.82 -4.82 18.61
CA ASN A 67 -8.83 -5.88 18.47
C ASN A 67 -8.58 -6.30 17.01
N GLU A 68 -9.38 -5.79 16.08
CA GLU A 68 -9.34 -6.17 14.67
C GLU A 68 -9.45 -4.94 13.77
N VAL A 69 -8.78 -4.99 12.62
CA VAL A 69 -8.90 -3.99 11.56
C VAL A 69 -9.49 -4.66 10.33
N GLY A 70 -10.60 -4.11 9.84
CA GLY A 70 -11.23 -4.52 8.59
C GLY A 70 -10.69 -3.69 7.44
N ALA A 71 -10.12 -4.35 6.43
CA ALA A 71 -9.62 -3.70 5.23
C ALA A 71 -10.15 -4.37 3.96
N ALA A 72 -10.27 -3.59 2.89
CA ALA A 72 -10.64 -4.08 1.56
C ALA A 72 -9.40 -4.14 0.67
N LEU A 73 -9.18 -5.26 -0.01
CA LEU A 73 -8.10 -5.42 -0.98
C LEU A 73 -8.39 -4.55 -2.21
N LEU A 74 -7.37 -3.82 -2.66
CA LEU A 74 -7.41 -3.02 -3.89
C LEU A 74 -6.98 -3.84 -5.12
N GLU A 75 -6.33 -4.98 -4.90
CA GLU A 75 -5.88 -5.93 -5.92
C GLU A 75 -6.53 -7.31 -5.66
N SER A 76 -6.33 -8.28 -6.55
CA SER A 76 -6.91 -9.63 -6.40
C SER A 76 -6.52 -10.29 -5.06
N ASP A 77 -7.43 -11.09 -4.52
CA ASP A 77 -7.20 -11.86 -3.28
C ASP A 77 -6.33 -13.12 -3.49
N GLU A 78 -6.07 -13.48 -4.75
CA GLU A 78 -5.27 -14.63 -5.20
C GLU A 78 -3.80 -14.53 -4.73
N GLY A 79 -3.57 -14.80 -3.45
CA GLY A 79 -2.25 -14.76 -2.84
C GLY A 79 -2.22 -14.37 -1.36
N VAL A 80 -3.30 -13.76 -0.86
CA VAL A 80 -3.40 -13.31 0.54
C VAL A 80 -3.99 -14.43 1.40
N VAL A 81 -3.17 -14.96 2.31
CA VAL A 81 -3.56 -16.04 3.22
C VAL A 81 -3.48 -15.62 4.68
N ALA A 82 -4.22 -16.32 5.54
CA ALA A 82 -4.11 -16.12 6.98
C ALA A 82 -2.65 -16.33 7.44
N GLY A 83 -2.17 -15.42 8.28
CA GLY A 83 -0.79 -15.36 8.77
C GLY A 83 0.14 -14.42 7.98
N ASP A 84 -0.31 -13.83 6.88
CA ASP A 84 0.52 -12.88 6.13
C ASP A 84 0.74 -11.58 6.91
N GLU A 85 1.95 -11.03 6.81
CA GLU A 85 2.32 -9.76 7.46
C GLU A 85 1.80 -8.57 6.63
N VAL A 86 1.19 -7.62 7.33
CA VAL A 86 0.67 -6.37 6.78
C VAL A 86 1.30 -5.19 7.50
N ARG A 87 1.57 -4.11 6.76
CA ARG A 87 2.23 -2.91 7.26
C ARG A 87 1.38 -1.66 7.03
N THR A 88 1.40 -0.78 8.00
CA THR A 88 0.87 0.59 7.87
C THR A 88 1.82 1.42 7.02
N THR A 89 1.26 2.30 6.17
CA THR A 89 2.04 3.24 5.36
C THR A 89 2.04 4.64 5.96
N GLY A 90 1.15 4.91 6.92
CA GLY A 90 0.90 6.23 7.50
C GLY A 90 0.28 7.22 6.51
N LYS A 91 -0.18 6.74 5.33
CA LYS A 91 -0.74 7.57 4.27
C LYS A 91 -2.20 7.22 4.05
N VAL A 92 -3.05 8.23 4.23
CA VAL A 92 -4.45 8.17 3.79
C VAL A 92 -4.48 8.04 2.27
N MET A 93 -5.44 7.28 1.75
CA MET A 93 -5.59 7.05 0.31
C MET A 93 -5.56 8.37 -0.46
N GLU A 94 -4.58 8.49 -1.35
CA GLU A 94 -4.36 9.64 -2.20
C GLU A 94 -4.30 9.21 -3.66
N VAL A 95 -4.80 10.08 -4.54
CA VAL A 95 -4.77 9.85 -5.99
C VAL A 95 -4.03 11.03 -6.62
N PRO A 96 -3.05 10.79 -7.50
CA PRO A 96 -2.35 11.86 -8.20
C PRO A 96 -3.33 12.65 -9.08
N VAL A 97 -3.21 13.96 -9.07
CA VAL A 97 -4.04 14.88 -9.89
C VAL A 97 -3.16 15.87 -10.64
N GLY A 98 -3.57 16.26 -11.86
CA GLY A 98 -2.85 17.28 -12.62
C GLY A 98 -3.13 17.24 -14.13
N PRO A 99 -2.68 18.27 -14.87
CA PRO A 99 -2.88 18.35 -16.31
C PRO A 99 -2.17 17.22 -17.08
N GLU A 100 -1.16 16.59 -16.48
CA GLU A 100 -0.43 15.46 -17.08
C GLU A 100 -1.29 14.20 -17.28
N LEU A 101 -2.44 14.13 -16.60
CA LEU A 101 -3.40 13.03 -16.75
C LEU A 101 -4.34 13.22 -17.94
N ILE A 102 -4.41 14.43 -18.52
CA ILE A 102 -5.30 14.72 -19.65
C ILE A 102 -4.89 13.88 -20.86
N GLY A 103 -5.84 13.07 -21.36
CA GLY A 103 -5.62 12.19 -22.51
C GLY A 103 -4.93 10.86 -22.17
N ARG A 104 -4.66 10.56 -20.89
CA ARG A 104 -4.20 9.25 -20.45
C ARG A 104 -5.36 8.41 -19.92
N VAL A 105 -5.27 7.10 -20.11
CA VAL A 105 -6.14 6.14 -19.42
C VAL A 105 -5.44 5.76 -18.12
N VAL A 106 -6.07 6.08 -17.00
CA VAL A 106 -5.55 5.84 -15.64
C VAL A 106 -6.28 4.67 -15.00
N ASN A 107 -5.58 3.92 -14.15
CA ASN A 107 -6.20 2.96 -13.26
C ASN A 107 -6.76 3.67 -12.02
N ALA A 108 -7.68 2.97 -11.34
CA ALA A 108 -8.18 3.36 -10.03
C ALA A 108 -7.16 3.02 -8.94
#